data_AF-A0A6S7KHE4-F1
#
_entry.id   AF-A0A6S7KHE4-F1
#
_cell.length_a   1.000
_cell.length_b   1.000
_cell.length_c   1.000
_cell.angle_alpha   90.00
_cell.angle_beta   90.00
_cell.angle_gamma   90.00
#
_symmetry.space_group_name_H-M   'P 1'
#
loop_
_entity.id
_entity.type
_entity.pdbx_description
1 polymer ?
#
loop_
_entity_poly.entity_id
_entity_poly.type
_entity_poly.pdbx_seq_one_letter_code
_entity_poly.pdbx_strand_id
1 'polypeptide(L)'
;MLESLRQSTKKQVSELDLEKVLKEQDVKLDEMHQYSRRDCIEITGIPVTSNDNPKQLTVELGELMGIANISEHHISIAHRLPSTRNVDS
;
A
#
# COMPACT_ATOMS: atom_id res chain seq x y z
N MET A 1 33.97 -1.39 -36.89
CA MET A 1 32.52 -1.26 -37.14
C MET A 1 31.74 -2.47 -36.59
N LEU A 2 32.06 -3.71 -36.97
CA LEU A 2 31.37 -4.93 -36.47
C LEU A 2 31.46 -5.15 -34.94
N GLU A 3 32.64 -4.97 -34.35
CA GLU A 3 32.85 -5.06 -32.89
C GLU A 3 31.97 -4.06 -32.11
N SER A 4 31.83 -2.83 -32.62
CA SER A 4 31.03 -1.78 -32.00
C SER A 4 29.52 -2.09 -32.07
N LEU A 5 29.03 -2.65 -33.20
CA LEU A 5 27.67 -3.17 -33.28
C LEU A 5 27.44 -4.29 -32.25
N ARG A 6 28.36 -5.26 -32.17
CA ARG A 6 28.26 -6.39 -31.23
C ARG A 6 28.24 -5.93 -29.77
N GLN A 7 29.04 -4.92 -29.42
CA GLN A 7 29.06 -4.31 -28.10
C GLN A 7 27.72 -3.62 -27.79
N SER A 8 27.16 -2.90 -28.76
CA SER A 8 25.88 -2.20 -28.63
C SER A 8 24.71 -3.18 -28.45
N THR A 9 24.68 -4.27 -29.22
CA THR A 9 23.65 -5.33 -29.07
C THR A 9 23.75 -6.03 -27.72
N LYS A 10 24.97 -6.36 -27.25
CA LYS A 10 25.17 -6.95 -25.92
C LYS A 10 24.66 -6.02 -24.81
N LYS A 11 24.90 -4.72 -24.94
CA LYS A 11 24.43 -3.72 -23.97
C LYS A 11 22.91 -3.64 -23.94
N GLN A 12 22.24 -3.62 -25.10
CA GLN A 12 20.78 -3.64 -25.19
C GLN A 12 20.17 -4.91 -24.60
N VAL A 13 20.78 -6.08 -24.85
CA VAL A 13 20.32 -7.35 -24.25
C VAL A 13 20.44 -7.30 -22.72
N SER A 14 21.57 -6.82 -22.18
CA SER A 14 21.72 -6.70 -20.72
C SER A 14 20.78 -5.68 -20.08
N GLU A 15 20.38 -4.64 -20.82
CA GLU A 15 19.42 -3.63 -20.36
C GLU A 15 18.00 -4.21 -20.30
N LEU A 16 17.60 -5.01 -21.30
CA LEU A 16 16.34 -5.75 -21.30
C LEU A 16 16.27 -6.80 -20.17
N ASP A 17 17.37 -7.50 -19.92
CA ASP A 17 17.45 -8.46 -18.81
C ASP A 17 17.31 -7.75 -17.46
N LEU A 18 17.90 -6.56 -17.31
CA LEU A 18 17.77 -5.75 -16.10
C LEU A 18 16.35 -5.23 -15.88
N GLU A 19 15.69 -4.72 -16.93
CA GLU A 19 14.28 -4.30 -16.85
C GLU A 19 13.37 -5.45 -16.43
N LYS A 20 13.65 -6.66 -16.92
CA LYS A 20 12.90 -7.86 -16.56
C LYS A 20 13.05 -8.17 -15.07
N VAL A 21 14.29 -8.14 -14.55
CA VAL A 21 14.56 -8.36 -13.11
C VAL A 21 13.86 -7.31 -12.25
N LEU A 22 13.87 -6.04 -12.65
CA LEU A 22 13.18 -4.97 -11.92
C LEU A 22 11.68 -5.23 -11.86
N LYS A 23 11.05 -5.57 -12.98
CA LYS A 23 9.62 -5.93 -13.00
C LYS A 23 9.30 -7.14 -12.12
N GLU A 24 10.14 -8.16 -12.15
CA GLU A 24 9.98 -9.34 -11.30
C GLU A 24 10.12 -9.00 -9.80
N GLN A 25 10.99 -8.04 -9.44
CA GLN A 25 11.10 -7.55 -8.07
C GLN A 25 9.88 -6.74 -7.66
N ASP A 26 9.37 -5.87 -8.53
CA ASP A 26 8.17 -5.06 -8.25
C ASP A 26 6.96 -5.94 -7.95
N VAL A 27 6.75 -7.01 -8.73
CA VAL A 27 5.68 -7.99 -8.49
C VAL A 27 5.86 -8.66 -7.13
N LYS A 28 7.07 -9.10 -6.78
CA LYS A 28 7.34 -9.72 -5.47
C LYS A 28 7.12 -8.75 -4.32
N LEU A 29 7.52 -7.49 -4.48
CA LEU A 29 7.29 -6.45 -3.47
C LEU A 29 5.80 -6.19 -3.28
N ASP A 30 5.03 -6.12 -4.36
CA ASP A 30 3.59 -5.95 -4.28
C ASP A 30 2.91 -7.13 -3.59
N GLU A 31 3.26 -8.37 -3.96
CA GLU A 31 2.79 -9.58 -3.27
C GLU A 31 3.10 -9.52 -1.77
N MET A 32 4.34 -9.21 -1.41
CA MET A 32 4.74 -9.06 0.00
C MET A 32 3.95 -7.95 0.72
N HIS A 33 3.70 -6.82 0.07
CA HIS A 33 2.88 -5.74 0.63
C HIS A 33 1.43 -6.17 0.83
N GLN A 34 0.85 -6.93 -0.09
CA GLN A 34 -0.50 -7.47 0.04
C GLN A 34 -0.61 -8.39 1.27
N TYR A 35 0.36 -9.29 1.48
CA TYR A 35 0.40 -10.14 2.67
C TYR A 35 0.58 -9.35 3.97
N SER A 36 1.38 -8.28 3.94
CA SER A 36 1.58 -7.40 5.09
C SER A 36 0.30 -6.66 5.50
N ARG A 37 -0.54 -6.29 4.53
CA ARG A 37 -1.81 -5.56 4.77
C ARG A 37 -3.00 -6.47 5.08
N ARG A 38 -2.78 -7.78 5.24
CA ARG A 38 -3.84 -8.76 5.47
C ARG A 38 -4.75 -8.41 6.66
N ASP A 39 -4.17 -7.83 7.72
CA ASP A 39 -4.87 -7.46 8.94
C ASP A 39 -5.22 -5.95 8.99
N CYS A 40 -5.02 -5.23 7.90
CA CYS A 40 -5.38 -3.82 7.77
C CYS A 40 -6.77 -3.67 7.12
N ILE A 41 -7.57 -2.73 7.63
CA ILE A 41 -8.87 -2.38 7.08
C ILE A 41 -8.89 -0.88 6.81
N GLU A 42 -9.38 -0.48 5.64
CA GLU A 42 -9.63 0.92 5.31
C GLU A 42 -11.09 1.29 5.63
N ILE A 43 -11.28 2.27 6.50
CA ILE A 43 -12.60 2.81 6.85
C ILE A 43 -12.75 4.16 6.14
N THR A 44 -13.74 4.27 5.25
CA THR A 44 -14.00 5.48 4.46
C THR A 44 -15.31 6.16 4.88
N GLY A 45 -15.48 7.43 4.50
CA GLY A 45 -16.71 8.19 4.77
C GLY A 45 -16.83 8.78 6.19
N ILE A 46 -15.77 8.71 6.99
CA ILE A 46 -15.72 9.32 8.33
C ILE A 46 -15.24 10.77 8.22
N PRO A 47 -16.04 11.78 8.65
CA PRO A 47 -15.61 13.17 8.65
C PRO A 47 -14.42 13.43 9.58
N VAL A 48 -13.51 14.31 9.15
CA VAL A 48 -12.39 14.76 10.00
C VAL A 48 -12.90 15.84 10.96
N THR A 49 -12.57 15.70 12.24
CA THR A 49 -12.94 16.67 13.29
C THR A 49 -11.71 17.10 14.10
N SER A 50 -11.81 18.18 14.87
CA SER A 50 -10.68 18.72 15.64
C SER A 50 -10.15 17.79 16.74
N ASN A 51 -10.96 16.82 17.18
CA ASN A 51 -10.60 15.84 18.20
C ASN A 51 -10.62 14.41 17.63
N ASP A 52 -10.05 14.27 16.43
CA ASP A 52 -10.04 13.01 15.70
C ASP A 52 -9.22 11.94 16.43
N ASN A 53 -9.86 10.83 16.79
CA ASN A 53 -9.21 9.68 17.41
C ASN A 53 -9.53 8.42 16.61
N PRO A 54 -8.67 8.03 15.64
CA PRO A 54 -8.90 6.88 14.78
C PRO A 54 -9.09 5.55 15.54
N LYS A 55 -8.44 5.35 16.69
CA LYS A 55 -8.61 4.13 17.49
C LYS A 55 -10.01 4.06 18.10
N GLN A 56 -10.43 5.13 18.76
CA GLN A 56 -11.74 5.21 19.37
C GLN A 56 -12.85 5.04 18.33
N LEU A 57 -12.74 5.71 17.18
CA LEU A 57 -13.70 5.58 16.08
C LEU A 57 -13.80 4.14 15.53
N THR A 58 -12.68 3.40 15.54
CA THR A 58 -12.67 1.99 15.13
C THR A 58 -13.43 1.11 16.13
N VAL A 59 -13.27 1.36 17.44
CA VAL A 59 -14.01 0.67 18.49
C VAL A 59 -15.51 0.96 18.37
N GLU A 60 -15.88 2.24 18.29
CA GLU A 60 -17.28 2.68 18.15
C GLU A 60 -17.94 2.07 16.90
N LEU A 61 -17.23 2.05 15.77
CA LEU A 61 -17.74 1.41 14.55
C LEU A 61 -17.93 -0.11 14.74
N GLY A 62 -16.99 -0.79 15.38
CA GLY A 62 -17.12 -2.22 15.65
C GLY A 62 -18.30 -2.55 16.57
N GLU A 63 -18.52 -1.73 17.61
CA GLU A 63 -19.69 -1.84 18.48
C GLU A 63 -20.99 -1.64 17.69
N LEU A 64 -21.06 -0.62 16.83
CA LEU A 64 -22.21 -0.38 15.95
C LEU A 64 -22.47 -1.54 14.98
N MET A 65 -21.43 -2.24 14.55
CA MET A 65 -21.53 -3.43 13.69
C MET A 65 -21.87 -4.71 14.48
N GLY A 66 -22.00 -4.66 15.81
CA GLY A 66 -22.31 -5.80 16.66
C GLY A 66 -21.13 -6.72 16.93
N ILE A 67 -19.89 -6.24 16.78
CA ILE A 67 -18.67 -7.00 17.09
C ILE A 67 -18.50 -7.05 18.61
N ALA A 68 -18.69 -8.23 19.20
CA ALA A 68 -18.56 -8.41 20.65
C ALA A 68 -17.11 -8.22 21.13
N ASN A 69 -16.96 -7.53 22.27
CA ASN A 69 -15.69 -7.37 23.00
C ASN A 69 -14.56 -6.66 22.22
N ILE A 70 -14.89 -5.85 21.20
CA ILE A 70 -13.89 -5.00 20.55
C ILE A 70 -13.38 -3.93 21.53
N SER A 71 -12.10 -3.59 21.43
CA SER A 71 -11.48 -2.55 22.26
C SER A 71 -10.11 -2.20 21.70
N GLU A 72 -9.50 -1.13 22.21
CA GLU A 72 -8.27 -0.57 21.66
C GLU A 72 -7.06 -1.52 21.68
N HIS A 73 -7.03 -2.52 22.57
CA HIS A 73 -5.92 -3.48 22.62
C HIS A 73 -5.90 -4.45 21.43
N HIS A 74 -7.02 -4.57 20.70
CA HIS A 74 -7.08 -5.31 19.45
C HIS A 74 -6.56 -4.50 18.25
N ILE A 75 -6.28 -3.21 18.44
CA ILE A 75 -5.86 -2.30 17.37
C ILE A 75 -4.36 -2.05 17.49
N SER A 76 -3.59 -2.61 16.57
CA SER A 76 -2.14 -2.37 16.49
C SER A 76 -1.85 -0.89 16.20
N ILE A 77 -2.33 -0.40 15.05
CA ILE A 77 -2.14 0.98 14.60
C ILE A 77 -3.45 1.45 13.95
N ALA A 78 -3.85 2.70 14.22
CA ALA A 78 -4.92 3.38 13.50
C ALA A 78 -4.49 4.82 13.21
N HIS A 79 -4.59 5.23 11.95
CA HIS A 79 -4.28 6.59 11.52
C HIS A 79 -5.12 6.96 10.30
N ARG A 80 -5.22 8.26 10.01
CA ARG A 80 -5.78 8.71 8.74
C ARG A 80 -4.81 8.42 7.61
N LEU A 81 -5.32 7.95 6.48
CA LEU A 81 -4.56 7.95 5.25
C LEU A 81 -4.43 9.40 4.76
N PRO A 82 -3.31 9.76 4.10
CA PRO A 82 -3.21 11.04 3.41
C PRO A 82 -4.37 11.20 2.45
N SER A 83 -4.93 12.41 2.33
CA SER A 83 -5.96 12.70 1.34
C SER A 83 -5.45 12.34 -0.05
N THR A 84 -5.95 11.26 -0.64
CA THR A 84 -5.63 10.83 -2.02
C THR A 84 -6.45 11.58 -3.06
N ARG A 85 -7.45 12.37 -2.63
CA ARG A 85 -8.24 13.24 -3.49
C ARG A 85 -7.54 14.58 -3.72
N ASN A 86 -6.78 14.67 -4.80
CA ASN A 86 -6.93 15.84 -5.67
C ASN A 86 -8.22 15.62 -6.46
N VAL A 87 -9.35 16.14 -5.94
CA VAL A 87 -10.47 16.47 -6.83
C VAL A 87 -10.27 17.94 -7.15
N ASP A 88 -9.62 18.21 -8.27
CA ASP A 88 -9.79 19.50 -8.91
C ASP A 88 -11.30 19.61 -9.19
N SER A 89 -11.94 20.55 -8.49
CA SER A 89 -13.34 20.89 -8.70
C SER A 89 -13.51 21.73 -9.95
#